data_AF-Q0AUX6-F1
#
_entry.id   AF-Q0AUX6-F1
#
_cell.length_a   1.000
_cell.length_b   1.000
_cell.length_c   1.000
_cell.angle_alpha   90.00
_cell.angle_beta   90.00
_cell.angle_gamma   90.00
#
_symmetry.space_group_name_H-M   'P 1'
#
loop_
_entity.id
_entity.type
_entity.pdbx_description
1 polymer ?
#
loop_
_entity_poly.entity_id
_entity_poly.type
_entity_poly.pdbx_seq_one_letter_code
_entity_poly.pdbx_strand_id
1 'polypeptide(L)'
;MNSKDLNSMLSTAMENKSKLLELYQDISSQIPDPNLQEEITRNILSSEKRHAALLQKLMQKLSDKASSDNGEKSDPARTRMADPETKNELAINVNNDIEGQSAFTAESHREGNQVKVLIITPNQDSYISKYYANHNYRNSLSNYVGRDLSSGDIYHSLLHFDMRPLSKQARITKANLILNLCRNEITYKDPVLTIRPVIEAWNESTITWDTQPQSSTTQHYSTEINPKHFRFLNIDISDLAREWHRHPEHNQGFIITGLENNGLLGFRSRRYFEESKRPILLVEFTLDGH
;
A
#
# COMPACT_ATOMS: atom_id res chain seq x y z
N MET A 1 23.63 -19.69 -2.41
CA MET A 1 22.71 -19.74 -1.26
C MET A 1 22.49 -21.20 -0.91
N ASN A 2 22.76 -21.61 0.33
CA ASN A 2 22.61 -23.03 0.70
C ASN A 2 21.12 -23.35 0.94
N SER A 3 20.75 -24.64 0.85
CA SER A 3 19.35 -25.10 0.99
C SER A 3 18.71 -24.70 2.34
N LYS A 4 19.52 -24.56 3.39
CA LYS A 4 19.07 -24.21 4.74
C LYS A 4 18.65 -22.73 4.83
N ASP A 5 19.41 -21.83 4.19
CA ASP A 5 19.10 -20.40 4.12
C ASP A 5 17.83 -20.17 3.29
N LEU A 6 17.67 -20.90 2.18
CA LEU A 6 16.48 -20.83 1.33
C LEU A 6 15.22 -21.28 2.10
N ASN A 7 15.28 -22.40 2.82
CA ASN A 7 14.16 -22.92 3.61
C ASN A 7 13.80 -21.99 4.78
N SER A 8 14.80 -21.37 5.41
CA SER A 8 14.58 -20.36 6.44
C SER A 8 13.84 -19.13 5.90
N MET A 9 14.25 -18.65 4.72
CA MET A 9 13.58 -17.54 4.04
C MET A 9 12.15 -17.88 3.61
N LEU A 10 11.91 -19.10 3.12
CA LEU A 10 10.58 -19.60 2.77
C LEU A 10 9.67 -19.71 4.00
N SER A 11 10.19 -20.25 5.11
CA SER A 11 9.46 -20.34 6.38
C SER A 11 9.07 -18.97 6.90
N THR A 12 10.01 -18.02 6.85
CA THR A 12 9.79 -16.62 7.27
C THR A 12 8.77 -15.92 6.37
N ALA A 13 8.81 -16.16 5.05
CA ALA A 13 7.85 -15.61 4.10
C ALA A 13 6.44 -16.16 4.33
N MET A 14 6.30 -17.46 4.64
CA MET A 14 5.03 -18.08 4.98
C MET A 14 4.46 -17.55 6.30
N GLU A 15 5.28 -17.39 7.33
CA GLU A 15 4.86 -16.86 8.62
C GLU A 15 4.37 -15.40 8.51
N ASN A 16 5.08 -14.57 7.74
CA ASN A 16 4.66 -13.18 7.49
C ASN A 16 3.35 -13.11 6.70
N LYS A 17 3.16 -14.01 5.72
CA LYS A 17 1.89 -14.12 4.98
C LYS A 17 0.72 -14.47 5.90
N SER A 18 0.89 -15.40 6.84
CA SER A 18 -0.18 -15.75 7.79
C SER A 18 -0.57 -14.57 8.68
N LYS A 19 0.42 -13.84 9.23
CA LYS A 19 0.16 -12.64 10.06
C LYS A 19 -0.58 -11.54 9.29
N LEU A 20 -0.29 -11.43 8.00
CA LEU A 20 -0.96 -10.49 7.11
C LEU A 20 -2.41 -10.90 6.81
N LEU A 21 -2.65 -12.18 6.60
CA LEU A 21 -4.00 -12.72 6.39
C LEU A 21 -4.89 -12.45 7.60
N GLU A 22 -4.37 -12.70 8.80
CA GLU A 22 -5.05 -12.37 10.06
C GLU A 22 -5.41 -10.89 10.14
N LEU A 23 -4.49 -9.99 9.77
CA LEU A 23 -4.73 -8.55 9.74
C LEU A 23 -5.87 -8.16 8.79
N TYR A 24 -5.87 -8.72 7.58
CA TYR A 24 -6.93 -8.42 6.62
C TYR A 24 -8.28 -9.00 7.04
N GLN A 25 -8.29 -10.17 7.69
CA GLN A 25 -9.49 -10.75 8.29
C GLN A 25 -10.02 -9.88 9.43
N ASP A 26 -9.14 -9.35 10.30
CA ASP A 26 -9.49 -8.41 11.36
C ASP A 26 -10.08 -7.12 10.79
N ILE A 27 -9.46 -6.53 9.76
CA ILE A 27 -9.96 -5.31 9.09
C ILE A 27 -11.32 -5.58 8.44
N SER A 28 -11.45 -6.69 7.71
CA SER A 28 -12.70 -7.11 7.08
C SER A 28 -13.83 -7.29 8.10
N SER A 29 -13.52 -7.89 9.26
CA SER A 29 -14.50 -8.12 10.35
C SER A 29 -15.06 -6.85 10.99
N GLN A 30 -14.37 -5.72 10.83
CA GLN A 30 -14.77 -4.42 11.38
C GLN A 30 -15.59 -3.58 10.38
N ILE A 31 -15.80 -4.09 9.16
CA ILE A 31 -16.57 -3.38 8.12
C ILE A 31 -18.07 -3.63 8.33
N PRO A 32 -18.90 -2.58 8.50
CA PRO A 32 -20.33 -2.75 8.77
C PRO A 32 -21.15 -3.28 7.60
N ASP A 33 -20.65 -3.18 6.36
CA ASP A 33 -21.33 -3.64 5.15
C ASP A 33 -20.96 -5.11 4.84
N PRO A 34 -21.91 -6.07 4.96
CA PRO A 34 -21.65 -7.49 4.74
C PRO A 34 -21.21 -7.82 3.32
N ASN A 35 -21.68 -7.07 2.31
CA ASN A 35 -21.31 -7.30 0.92
C ASN A 35 -19.86 -6.88 0.66
N LEU A 36 -19.43 -5.78 1.28
CA LEU A 36 -18.06 -5.27 1.20
C LEU A 36 -17.09 -6.16 1.98
N GLN A 37 -17.52 -6.66 3.14
CA GLN A 37 -16.79 -7.68 3.90
C GLN A 37 -16.55 -8.94 3.06
N GLU A 38 -17.57 -9.42 2.36
CA GLU A 38 -17.47 -10.61 1.50
C GLU A 38 -16.59 -10.37 0.26
N GLU A 39 -16.64 -9.17 -0.33
CA GLU A 39 -15.82 -8.78 -1.48
C GLU A 39 -14.33 -8.65 -1.12
N ILE A 40 -14.01 -8.02 0.00
CA ILE A 40 -12.64 -7.94 0.53
C ILE A 40 -12.12 -9.34 0.85
N THR A 41 -12.95 -10.18 1.49
CA THR A 41 -12.61 -11.58 1.80
C THR A 41 -12.32 -12.39 0.52
N ARG A 42 -13.14 -12.23 -0.53
CA ARG A 42 -12.90 -12.87 -1.84
C ARG A 42 -11.62 -12.37 -2.51
N ASN A 43 -11.33 -11.08 -2.44
CA ASN A 43 -10.11 -10.50 -3.01
C ASN A 43 -8.86 -11.00 -2.29
N ILE A 44 -8.89 -11.06 -0.96
CA ILE A 44 -7.84 -11.68 -0.13
C ILE A 44 -7.61 -13.12 -0.60
N LEU A 45 -8.65 -13.97 -0.63
CA LEU A 45 -8.55 -15.37 -1.08
C LEU A 45 -8.02 -15.49 -2.52
N SER A 46 -8.36 -14.57 -3.43
CA SER A 46 -7.86 -14.59 -4.80
C SER A 46 -6.36 -14.24 -4.88
N SER A 47 -5.91 -13.25 -4.07
CA SER A 47 -4.51 -12.88 -3.96
C SER A 47 -3.67 -14.01 -3.36
N GLU A 48 -4.25 -14.76 -2.41
CA GLU A 48 -3.60 -15.92 -1.80
C GLU A 48 -3.36 -17.05 -2.80
N LYS A 49 -4.36 -17.34 -3.65
CA LYS A 49 -4.26 -18.33 -4.71
C LYS A 49 -3.19 -17.96 -5.73
N ARG A 50 -3.10 -16.68 -6.13
CA ARG A 50 -2.05 -16.19 -7.06
C ARG A 50 -0.65 -16.34 -6.46
N HIS A 51 -0.47 -15.96 -5.19
CA HIS A 51 0.81 -16.10 -4.49
C HIS A 51 1.19 -17.57 -4.27
N ALA A 52 0.24 -18.43 -3.92
CA ALA A 52 0.48 -19.87 -3.80
C ALA A 52 0.93 -20.48 -5.14
N ALA A 53 0.28 -20.10 -6.25
CA ALA A 53 0.66 -20.54 -7.58
C ALA A 53 2.06 -20.02 -7.98
N LEU A 54 2.41 -18.79 -7.63
CA LEU A 54 3.76 -18.25 -7.87
C LEU A 54 4.82 -19.02 -7.06
N LEU A 55 4.55 -19.28 -5.78
CA LEU A 55 5.45 -20.03 -4.91
C LEU A 55 5.64 -21.47 -5.42
N GLN A 56 4.55 -22.13 -5.84
CA GLN A 56 4.60 -23.44 -6.48
C GLN A 56 5.41 -23.41 -7.79
N LYS A 57 5.21 -22.39 -8.65
CA LYS A 57 6.03 -22.22 -9.87
C LYS A 57 7.50 -21.99 -9.56
N LEU A 58 7.82 -21.24 -8.51
CA LEU A 58 9.20 -21.03 -8.06
C LEU A 58 9.81 -22.33 -7.52
N MET A 59 9.07 -23.09 -6.71
CA MET A 59 9.51 -24.40 -6.23
C MET A 59 9.72 -25.38 -7.39
N GLN A 60 8.81 -25.41 -8.36
CA GLN A 60 8.93 -26.24 -9.55
C GLN A 60 10.18 -25.87 -10.36
N LYS A 61 10.37 -24.57 -10.68
CA LYS A 61 11.57 -24.10 -11.38
C LYS A 61 12.87 -24.40 -10.65
N LEU A 62 12.87 -24.36 -9.32
CA LEU A 62 14.03 -24.70 -8.50
C LEU A 62 14.30 -26.21 -8.46
N SER A 63 13.24 -27.03 -8.43
CA SER A 63 13.33 -28.48 -8.56
C SER A 63 13.84 -28.88 -9.94
N ASP A 64 13.29 -28.29 -11.00
CA ASP A 64 13.70 -28.54 -12.40
C ASP A 64 15.17 -28.16 -12.61
N LYS A 65 15.64 -27.06 -11.99
CA LYS A 65 17.04 -26.62 -12.03
C LYS A 65 17.98 -27.55 -11.24
N ALA A 66 17.51 -28.20 -10.18
CA ALA A 66 18.27 -29.22 -9.45
C ALA A 66 18.33 -30.55 -10.21
N SER A 67 17.33 -30.83 -11.06
CA SER A 67 17.30 -31.99 -11.95
C SER A 67 18.09 -31.77 -13.26
N SER A 68 18.20 -30.53 -13.76
CA SER A 68 18.91 -30.22 -15.02
C SER A 68 20.44 -30.26 -14.91
N ASP A 69 21.00 -30.26 -13.70
CA ASP A 69 22.46 -30.42 -13.47
C ASP A 69 22.89 -31.90 -13.52
N ASN A 70 21.94 -32.83 -13.69
CA ASN A 70 22.17 -34.27 -13.78
C ASN A 70 21.31 -34.89 -14.90
N GLY A 71 21.65 -34.64 -16.17
CA GLY A 71 21.23 -35.51 -17.27
C GLY A 71 20.72 -34.80 -18.52
N GLU A 72 21.61 -34.65 -19.51
CA GLU A 72 21.22 -34.72 -20.91
C GLU A 72 20.67 -36.13 -21.23
N LYS A 73 19.42 -36.24 -21.69
CA LYS A 73 19.04 -36.86 -22.99
C LYS A 73 17.51 -37.05 -23.19
N SER A 74 17.12 -36.76 -24.43
CA SER A 74 16.01 -37.29 -25.26
C SER A 74 14.54 -36.91 -25.00
N ASP A 75 13.98 -36.23 -26.01
CA ASP A 75 12.57 -36.24 -26.51
C ASP A 75 12.36 -37.51 -27.42
N PRO A 76 11.16 -38.00 -27.86
CA PRO A 76 9.96 -37.22 -28.21
C PRO A 76 8.53 -37.84 -28.11
N ALA A 77 7.54 -36.95 -28.29
CA ALA A 77 6.28 -37.07 -29.07
C ALA A 77 4.92 -37.61 -28.49
N ARG A 78 3.89 -36.73 -28.63
CA ARG A 78 2.57 -36.87 -29.33
C ARG A 78 1.23 -37.20 -28.60
N THR A 79 0.31 -36.20 -28.70
CA THR A 79 -1.14 -36.21 -29.13
C THR A 79 -2.36 -36.44 -28.19
N ARG A 80 -3.29 -35.44 -28.26
CA ARG A 80 -4.76 -35.45 -28.56
C ARG A 80 -5.87 -35.37 -27.46
N MET A 81 -6.73 -34.34 -27.64
CA MET A 81 -8.21 -34.14 -27.52
C MET A 81 -8.98 -34.37 -26.20
N ALA A 82 -9.73 -33.37 -25.71
CA ALA A 82 -11.19 -33.14 -25.92
C ALA A 82 -11.79 -32.13 -24.89
N ASP A 83 -12.84 -31.43 -25.31
CA ASP A 83 -13.59 -30.26 -24.78
C ASP A 83 -14.76 -30.66 -23.82
N PRO A 84 -15.76 -29.82 -23.42
CA PRO A 84 -15.83 -28.46 -22.82
C PRO A 84 -16.62 -28.44 -21.46
N GLU A 85 -16.48 -27.41 -20.60
CA GLU A 85 -17.58 -27.01 -19.69
C GLU A 85 -17.61 -25.48 -19.46
N THR A 86 -18.73 -24.89 -19.88
CA THR A 86 -19.22 -23.52 -19.63
C THR A 86 -19.37 -23.21 -18.15
N LYS A 87 -18.76 -22.12 -17.65
CA LYS A 87 -19.22 -21.38 -16.45
C LYS A 87 -19.03 -19.87 -16.62
N ASN A 88 -20.10 -19.14 -16.29
CA ASN A 88 -20.20 -17.69 -16.19
C ASN A 88 -18.95 -17.05 -15.55
N GLU A 89 -18.29 -16.14 -16.26
CA GLU A 89 -17.25 -15.27 -15.71
C GLU A 89 -17.80 -13.85 -15.52
N LEU A 90 -17.71 -13.37 -14.28
CA LEU A 90 -17.66 -11.93 -13.97
C LEU A 90 -16.32 -11.40 -14.50
N ALA A 91 -16.38 -10.43 -15.43
CA ALA A 91 -15.19 -9.88 -16.05
C ALA A 91 -14.43 -8.97 -15.07
N ILE A 92 -13.36 -9.48 -14.46
CA ILE A 92 -12.37 -8.66 -13.76
C ILE A 92 -11.48 -8.04 -14.83
N ASN A 93 -11.69 -6.77 -15.16
CA ASN A 93 -10.84 -6.08 -16.12
C ASN A 93 -9.57 -5.58 -15.42
N VAL A 94 -8.47 -6.31 -15.59
CA VAL A 94 -7.14 -5.89 -15.13
C VAL A 94 -6.52 -5.07 -16.26
N ASN A 95 -6.63 -3.75 -16.20
CA ASN A 95 -5.86 -2.88 -17.10
C ASN A 95 -4.39 -2.92 -16.64
N ASN A 96 -3.59 -3.77 -17.29
CA ASN A 96 -2.14 -3.90 -17.06
C ASN A 96 -1.30 -2.93 -17.92
N ASP A 97 -1.93 -2.02 -18.65
CA ASP A 97 -1.21 -1.12 -19.54
C ASP A 97 -0.98 0.22 -18.83
N ILE A 98 0.07 0.27 -18.00
CA ILE A 98 1.01 1.37 -17.76
C ILE A 98 2.03 0.85 -16.72
N GLU A 99 3.31 0.91 -17.07
CA GLU A 99 4.44 0.40 -16.29
C GLU A 99 4.33 0.66 -14.77
N GLY A 100 4.23 -0.42 -13.99
CA GLY A 100 4.60 -0.44 -12.57
C GLY A 100 3.55 0.00 -11.53
N GLN A 101 2.26 0.09 -11.87
CA GLN A 101 1.20 0.37 -10.88
C GLN A 101 0.08 -0.68 -10.93
N SER A 102 -0.24 -1.30 -9.80
CA SER A 102 -1.41 -2.17 -9.66
C SER A 102 -2.56 -1.39 -9.04
N ALA A 103 -3.57 -1.06 -9.85
CA ALA A 103 -4.86 -0.56 -9.39
C ALA A 103 -5.88 -1.71 -9.44
N PHE A 104 -6.61 -1.94 -8.35
CA PHE A 104 -7.65 -2.96 -8.28
C PHE A 104 -9.01 -2.28 -8.09
N THR A 105 -9.96 -2.55 -8.99
CA THR A 105 -11.36 -2.13 -8.88
C THR A 105 -12.22 -3.35 -8.60
N ALA A 106 -13.06 -3.28 -7.57
CA ALA A 106 -14.05 -4.30 -7.23
C ALA A 106 -15.46 -3.70 -7.31
N GLU A 107 -16.43 -4.45 -7.86
CA GLU A 107 -17.79 -4.01 -8.16
C GLU A 107 -18.81 -4.91 -7.43
N SER A 108 -19.66 -4.33 -6.58
CA SER A 108 -20.82 -5.04 -5.98
C SER A 108 -22.13 -4.49 -6.55
N HIS A 109 -23.02 -5.35 -7.06
CA HIS A 109 -24.31 -4.93 -7.62
C HIS A 109 -25.36 -4.77 -6.51
N ARG A 110 -25.83 -3.54 -6.28
CA ARG A 110 -27.16 -3.23 -5.71
C ARG A 110 -27.78 -2.16 -6.61
N GLU A 111 -29.06 -2.29 -6.95
CA GLU A 111 -29.81 -1.25 -7.68
C GLU A 111 -29.88 0.02 -6.81
N GLY A 112 -29.09 1.02 -7.20
CA GLY A 112 -28.82 2.24 -6.45
C GLY A 112 -27.34 2.59 -6.55
N ASN A 113 -27.04 3.87 -6.84
CA ASN A 113 -25.70 4.44 -7.10
C ASN A 113 -24.52 3.60 -6.55
N GLN A 114 -23.93 2.76 -7.41
CA GLN A 114 -23.02 1.67 -7.02
C GLN A 114 -21.78 2.21 -6.31
N VAL A 115 -21.53 1.79 -5.07
CA VAL A 115 -20.27 2.09 -4.36
C VAL A 115 -19.18 1.16 -4.90
N LYS A 116 -18.11 1.77 -5.39
CA LYS A 116 -16.90 1.13 -5.90
C LYS A 116 -15.74 1.43 -4.97
N VAL A 117 -14.78 0.51 -4.93
CA VAL A 117 -13.56 0.65 -4.13
C VAL A 117 -12.34 0.60 -5.02
N LEU A 118 -11.41 1.52 -4.77
CA LEU A 118 -10.11 1.60 -5.43
C LEU A 118 -9.00 1.65 -4.38
N ILE A 119 -8.00 0.79 -4.54
CA ILE A 119 -6.77 0.83 -3.74
C ILE A 119 -5.67 1.45 -4.59
N ILE A 120 -5.09 2.54 -4.10
CA ILE A 120 -3.99 3.28 -4.74
C ILE A 120 -2.73 3.13 -3.89
N THR A 121 -1.62 2.74 -4.52
CA THR A 121 -0.31 2.69 -3.87
C THR A 121 0.48 3.96 -4.17
N PRO A 122 1.38 4.41 -3.28
CA PRO A 122 2.15 5.61 -3.52
C PRO A 122 3.14 5.40 -4.68
N ASN A 123 3.20 6.39 -5.58
CA ASN A 123 4.16 6.44 -6.68
C ASN A 123 5.45 7.20 -6.31
N GLN A 124 5.50 7.87 -5.16
CA GLN A 124 6.72 8.41 -4.53
C GLN A 124 6.56 8.42 -3.01
N ASP A 125 7.62 8.11 -2.25
CA ASP A 125 7.67 8.33 -0.80
C ASP A 125 9.09 8.56 -0.27
N SER A 126 9.23 9.44 0.71
CA SER A 126 10.47 9.55 1.46
C SER A 126 10.24 10.24 2.79
N TYR A 127 11.17 10.03 3.72
CA TYR A 127 11.28 10.91 4.87
C TYR A 127 12.44 11.88 4.69
N ILE A 128 12.35 13.00 5.36
CA ILE A 128 13.41 14.02 5.44
C ILE A 128 13.82 14.17 6.90
N SER A 129 15.12 14.35 7.15
CA SER A 129 15.71 14.50 8.47
C SER A 129 16.23 15.92 8.63
N LYS A 130 15.85 16.59 9.70
CA LYS A 130 16.36 17.92 10.04
C LYS A 130 17.83 17.89 10.40
N TYR A 131 18.27 16.85 11.10
CA TYR A 131 19.66 16.72 11.54
C TYR A 131 20.60 16.43 10.37
N TYR A 132 20.15 15.63 9.40
CA TYR A 132 20.86 15.33 8.16
C TYR A 132 20.22 16.05 6.97
N ALA A 133 20.23 17.38 7.03
CA ALA A 133 19.35 18.22 6.22
C ALA A 133 19.54 18.13 4.70
N ASN A 134 20.73 17.71 4.26
CA ASN A 134 21.12 17.54 2.85
C ASN A 134 21.13 16.07 2.40
N HIS A 135 20.69 15.12 3.23
CA HIS A 135 20.66 13.70 2.89
C HIS A 135 19.30 13.30 2.31
N ASN A 136 19.33 12.47 1.26
CA ASN A 136 18.14 11.90 0.63
C ASN A 136 17.96 10.44 1.07
N TYR A 137 16.73 10.07 1.44
CA TYR A 137 16.42 8.76 1.99
C TYR A 137 15.56 7.88 1.07
N ARG A 138 15.55 8.09 -0.25
CA ARG A 138 14.67 7.36 -1.19
C ARG A 138 14.74 5.84 -1.07
N ASN A 139 15.90 5.30 -0.72
CA ASN A 139 16.10 3.85 -0.65
C ASN A 139 15.71 3.25 0.70
N SER A 140 15.21 4.06 1.63
CA SER A 140 14.77 3.57 2.94
C SER A 140 13.57 2.63 2.79
N LEU A 141 13.57 1.56 3.58
CA LEU A 141 12.46 0.62 3.69
C LEU A 141 11.39 1.10 4.69
N SER A 142 11.59 2.25 5.32
CA SER A 142 10.67 2.85 6.28
C SER A 142 10.76 4.38 6.25
N ASN A 143 9.65 5.05 6.51
CA ASN A 143 9.55 6.49 6.67
C ASN A 143 9.30 6.83 8.14
N TYR A 144 9.67 8.04 8.54
CA TYR A 144 9.60 8.49 9.93
C TYR A 144 8.92 9.85 10.06
N VAL A 145 8.18 10.03 11.15
CA VAL A 145 7.53 11.29 11.53
C VAL A 145 7.76 11.54 13.00
N GLY A 146 8.11 12.78 13.35
CA GLY A 146 8.30 13.22 14.73
C GLY A 146 9.75 13.30 15.14
N ARG A 147 10.04 13.11 16.43
CA ARG A 147 11.37 13.32 16.99
C ARG A 147 11.94 12.07 17.62
N ASP A 148 13.14 11.68 17.18
CA ASP A 148 13.94 10.67 17.87
C ASP A 148 14.55 11.32 19.13
N LEU A 149 14.19 10.80 20.30
CA LEU A 149 14.63 11.34 21.58
C LEU A 149 16.13 11.11 21.85
N SER A 150 16.75 10.13 21.19
CA SER A 150 18.16 9.78 21.39
C SER A 150 19.08 10.77 20.66
N SER A 151 18.74 11.09 19.41
CA SER A 151 19.52 12.00 18.56
C SER A 151 19.02 13.44 18.60
N GLY A 152 17.75 13.65 18.98
CA GLY A 152 17.08 14.94 18.86
C GLY A 152 16.65 15.30 17.43
N ASP A 153 16.82 14.39 16.47
CA ASP A 153 16.45 14.59 15.06
C ASP A 153 14.94 14.68 14.88
N ILE A 154 14.51 15.49 13.89
CA ILE A 154 13.11 15.69 13.52
C ILE A 154 12.91 15.16 12.11
N TYR A 155 11.87 14.35 11.94
CA TYR A 155 11.51 13.71 10.69
C TYR A 155 10.14 14.16 10.21
N HIS A 156 10.04 14.44 8.90
CA HIS A 156 8.77 14.54 8.18
C HIS A 156 8.72 13.47 7.11
N SER A 157 7.54 12.98 6.78
CA SER A 157 7.34 12.01 5.71
C SER A 157 6.51 12.59 4.58
N LEU A 158 6.93 12.37 3.34
CA LEU A 158 6.22 12.77 2.13
C LEU A 158 5.73 11.53 1.38
N LEU A 159 4.48 11.60 0.90
CA LEU A 159 3.82 10.53 0.13
C LEU A 159 3.10 11.15 -1.06
N HIS A 160 3.34 10.66 -2.27
CA HIS A 160 2.57 11.00 -3.46
C HIS A 160 1.79 9.77 -3.93
N PHE A 161 0.53 9.97 -4.29
CA PHE A 161 -0.38 8.99 -4.88
C PHE A 161 -0.83 9.48 -6.24
N ASP A 162 -0.91 8.57 -7.21
CA ASP A 162 -1.45 8.89 -8.52
C ASP A 162 -2.96 8.70 -8.52
N MET A 163 -3.71 9.80 -8.66
CA MET A 163 -5.17 9.77 -8.65
C MET A 163 -5.77 9.48 -10.04
N ARG A 164 -4.96 9.39 -11.11
CA ARG A 164 -5.43 9.12 -12.49
C ARG A 164 -6.26 7.83 -12.64
N PRO A 165 -6.02 6.73 -11.88
CA PRO A 165 -6.87 5.55 -11.95
C PRO A 165 -8.31 5.79 -11.47
N LEU A 166 -8.56 6.86 -10.72
CA LEU A 166 -9.90 7.24 -10.31
C LEU A 166 -10.57 8.03 -11.45
N SER A 167 -11.72 7.55 -11.94
CA SER A 167 -12.49 8.22 -13.00
C SER A 167 -12.77 9.68 -12.62
N LYS A 168 -12.69 10.61 -13.58
CA LYS A 168 -13.06 12.02 -13.37
C LYS A 168 -14.52 12.23 -12.96
N GLN A 169 -15.38 11.22 -13.20
CA GLN A 169 -16.78 11.21 -12.80
C GLN A 169 -16.98 10.58 -11.41
N ALA A 170 -15.91 10.17 -10.74
CA ALA A 170 -15.99 9.56 -9.43
C ALA A 170 -16.33 10.59 -8.37
N ARG A 171 -17.35 10.28 -7.57
CA ARG A 171 -17.67 11.02 -6.35
C ARG A 171 -17.15 10.25 -5.16
N ILE A 172 -16.01 10.71 -4.61
CA ILE A 172 -15.39 10.10 -3.42
C ILE A 172 -16.32 10.24 -2.22
N THR A 173 -16.77 9.10 -1.70
CA THR A 173 -17.56 9.00 -0.46
C THR A 173 -16.65 8.91 0.75
N LYS A 174 -15.55 8.15 0.65
CA LYS A 174 -14.59 7.95 1.73
C LYS A 174 -13.18 7.76 1.18
N ALA A 175 -12.17 8.29 1.87
CA ALA A 175 -10.77 7.99 1.57
C ALA A 175 -9.96 7.81 2.86
N ASN A 176 -9.27 6.68 2.96
CA ASN A 176 -8.48 6.29 4.11
C ASN A 176 -7.02 6.09 3.71
N LEU A 177 -6.11 6.81 4.36
CA LEU A 177 -4.67 6.55 4.30
C LEU A 177 -4.33 5.48 5.34
N ILE A 178 -3.82 4.34 4.88
CA ILE A 178 -3.44 3.21 5.73
C ILE A 178 -1.92 3.08 5.74
N LEU A 179 -1.33 3.14 6.93
CA LEU A 179 0.12 3.08 7.16
C LEU A 179 0.45 1.91 8.08
N ASN A 180 1.30 0.98 7.64
CA ASN A 180 1.77 -0.11 8.49
C ASN A 180 2.96 0.34 9.35
N LEU A 181 2.80 0.28 10.67
CA LEU A 181 3.79 0.77 11.63
C LEU A 181 4.92 -0.24 11.83
N CYS A 182 6.13 0.28 11.96
CA CYS A 182 7.33 -0.50 12.26
C CYS A 182 8.19 0.07 13.38
N ARG A 183 7.91 1.29 13.82
CA ARG A 183 8.55 1.93 14.99
C ARG A 183 7.53 2.85 15.66
N ASN A 184 7.45 2.83 16.98
CA ASN A 184 6.57 3.71 17.76
C ASN A 184 7.22 3.94 19.10
N GLU A 185 7.67 5.17 19.32
CA GLU A 185 8.36 5.62 20.52
C GLU A 185 7.56 6.74 21.22
N ILE A 186 6.26 6.77 20.99
CA ILE A 186 5.37 7.75 21.60
C ILE A 186 5.08 7.31 23.03
N THR A 187 5.43 8.16 23.99
CA THR A 187 5.29 7.87 25.42
C THR A 187 4.20 8.71 26.11
N TYR A 188 3.62 9.67 25.39
CA TYR A 188 2.65 10.63 25.93
C TYR A 188 1.24 10.36 25.40
N LYS A 189 0.24 10.98 26.05
CA LYS A 189 -1.17 10.85 25.71
C LYS A 189 -1.54 11.80 24.57
N ASP A 190 -2.55 11.41 23.82
CA ASP A 190 -3.17 12.20 22.76
C ASP A 190 -2.17 12.76 21.72
N PRO A 191 -1.24 11.92 21.22
CA PRO A 191 -0.36 12.30 20.12
C PRO A 191 -1.15 12.63 18.85
N VAL A 192 -0.76 13.70 18.16
CA VAL A 192 -1.41 14.16 16.94
C VAL A 192 -0.46 14.11 15.77
N LEU A 193 -0.90 13.50 14.66
CA LEU A 193 -0.30 13.65 13.35
C LEU A 193 -1.04 14.72 12.57
N THR A 194 -0.29 15.50 11.80
CA THR A 194 -0.82 16.51 10.89
C THR A 194 -0.42 16.19 9.46
N ILE A 195 -1.42 16.05 8.59
CA ILE A 195 -1.30 15.78 7.16
C ILE A 195 -1.62 17.08 6.41
N ARG A 196 -0.67 17.57 5.61
CA ARG A 196 -0.84 18.76 4.77
C ARG A 196 -0.65 18.41 3.30
N PRO A 197 -1.48 18.94 2.38
CA PRO A 197 -1.22 18.86 0.94
C PRO A 197 0.14 19.50 0.61
N VAL A 198 0.86 18.88 -0.30
CA VAL A 198 2.08 19.43 -0.91
C VAL A 198 1.66 20.16 -2.18
N ILE A 199 2.00 21.44 -2.29
CA ILE A 199 1.55 22.31 -3.39
C ILE A 199 2.65 22.60 -4.41
N GLU A 200 3.85 22.08 -4.20
CA GLU A 200 4.98 22.17 -5.10
C GLU A 200 5.42 20.77 -5.56
N ALA A 201 5.76 20.63 -6.84
CA ALA A 201 6.22 19.36 -7.38
C ALA A 201 7.53 18.93 -6.71
N TRP A 202 7.68 17.63 -6.48
CA TRP A 202 8.88 17.08 -5.86
C TRP A 202 9.28 15.75 -6.47
N ASN A 203 10.57 15.44 -6.34
CA ASN A 203 11.16 14.20 -6.80
C ASN A 203 11.81 13.49 -5.63
N GLU A 204 11.32 12.29 -5.36
CA GLU A 204 11.81 11.37 -4.34
C GLU A 204 13.33 11.20 -4.34
N SER A 205 14.00 11.31 -5.50
CA SER A 205 15.44 11.13 -5.64
C SER A 205 16.28 12.35 -5.28
N THR A 206 15.66 13.51 -5.08
CA THR A 206 16.37 14.78 -4.82
C THR A 206 15.88 15.50 -3.58
N ILE A 207 14.73 15.13 -3.02
CA ILE A 207 14.22 15.78 -1.80
C ILE A 207 15.13 15.52 -0.61
N THR A 208 15.37 16.59 0.14
CA THR A 208 16.02 16.57 1.45
C THR A 208 15.23 17.50 2.37
N TRP A 209 15.66 17.68 3.61
CA TRP A 209 15.05 18.68 4.48
C TRP A 209 15.20 20.09 3.92
N ASP A 210 16.39 20.43 3.42
CA ASP A 210 16.70 21.74 2.84
C ASP A 210 15.97 22.01 1.51
N THR A 211 15.64 20.96 0.75
CA THR A 211 14.97 21.05 -0.56
C THR A 211 13.52 20.54 -0.54
N GLN A 212 12.90 20.46 0.64
CA GLN A 212 11.53 19.98 0.77
C GLN A 212 10.55 20.91 0.03
N PRO A 213 9.51 20.35 -0.63
CA PRO A 213 8.53 21.15 -1.35
C PRO A 213 7.66 21.98 -0.40
N GLN A 214 7.11 23.08 -0.90
CA GLN A 214 6.10 23.84 -0.17
C GLN A 214 4.84 22.99 0.10
N SER A 215 4.31 23.13 1.31
CA SER A 215 3.05 22.51 1.73
C SER A 215 2.02 23.57 2.09
N SER A 216 0.74 23.21 2.01
CA SER A 216 -0.36 24.13 2.35
C SER A 216 -0.27 24.57 3.81
N THR A 217 -0.39 25.88 4.03
CA THR A 217 -0.41 26.50 5.36
C THR A 217 -1.84 26.64 5.91
N THR A 218 -2.85 26.54 5.05
CA THR A 218 -4.27 26.73 5.40
C THR A 218 -5.02 25.41 5.48
N GLN A 219 -4.73 24.47 4.58
CA GLN A 219 -5.38 23.17 4.54
C GLN A 219 -4.54 22.13 5.27
N HIS A 220 -5.08 21.57 6.34
CA HIS A 220 -4.45 20.48 7.08
C HIS A 220 -5.51 19.57 7.69
N TYR A 221 -5.11 18.34 7.97
CA TYR A 221 -5.92 17.34 8.65
C TYR A 221 -5.13 16.82 9.83
N SER A 222 -5.77 16.77 10.98
CA SER A 222 -5.15 16.27 12.20
C SER A 222 -5.88 15.01 12.65
N THR A 223 -5.11 14.01 13.04
CA THR A 223 -5.63 12.76 13.57
C THR A 223 -4.93 12.45 14.89
N GLU A 224 -5.71 12.17 15.91
CA GLU A 224 -5.21 11.61 17.15
C GLU A 224 -4.83 10.15 16.91
N ILE A 225 -3.62 9.77 17.30
CA ILE A 225 -3.17 8.39 17.20
C ILE A 225 -3.22 7.74 18.58
N ASN A 226 -3.57 6.46 18.63
CA ASN A 226 -3.49 5.71 19.87
C ASN A 226 -2.07 5.13 20.02
N PRO A 227 -1.24 5.66 20.94
CA PRO A 227 0.16 5.24 21.06
C PRO A 227 0.32 3.76 21.48
N LYS A 228 -0.74 3.11 21.98
CA LYS A 228 -0.73 1.70 22.36
C LYS A 228 -1.05 0.75 21.20
N HIS A 229 -1.60 1.24 20.10
CA HIS A 229 -1.88 0.43 18.91
C HIS A 229 -0.65 0.41 17.99
N PHE A 230 0.07 -0.71 17.99
CA PHE A 230 1.31 -0.87 17.22
C PHE A 230 1.14 -1.88 16.08
N ARG A 231 0.31 -1.54 15.09
CA ARG A 231 0.15 -2.37 13.88
C ARG A 231 -0.01 -1.51 12.64
N PHE A 232 -1.07 -0.70 12.59
CA PHE A 232 -1.32 0.20 11.49
C PHE A 232 -2.03 1.46 11.98
N LEU A 233 -1.91 2.53 11.21
CA LEU A 233 -2.78 3.69 11.30
C LEU A 233 -3.75 3.67 10.13
N ASN A 234 -4.99 4.02 10.42
CA ASN A 234 -6.03 4.26 9.43
C ASN A 234 -6.52 5.68 9.63
N ILE A 235 -6.21 6.55 8.68
CA ILE A 235 -6.43 7.99 8.78
C ILE A 235 -7.44 8.41 7.73
N ASP A 236 -8.58 8.93 8.16
CA ASP A 236 -9.57 9.51 7.26
C ASP A 236 -9.02 10.81 6.67
N ILE A 237 -8.88 10.82 5.34
CA ILE A 237 -8.47 11.97 4.54
C ILE A 237 -9.51 12.27 3.45
N SER A 238 -10.78 11.93 3.68
CA SER A 238 -11.86 12.01 2.68
C SER A 238 -11.99 13.39 2.05
N ASP A 239 -11.96 14.46 2.84
CA ASP A 239 -12.05 15.83 2.33
C ASP A 239 -10.81 16.23 1.52
N LEU A 240 -9.63 15.78 1.94
CA LEU A 240 -8.39 16.00 1.21
C LEU A 240 -8.44 15.29 -0.14
N ALA A 241 -8.82 14.01 -0.16
CA ALA A 241 -8.93 13.22 -1.37
C ALA A 241 -9.98 13.79 -2.33
N ARG A 242 -11.11 14.29 -1.82
CA ARG A 242 -12.13 15.00 -2.62
C ARG A 242 -11.54 16.24 -3.29
N GLU A 243 -10.83 17.07 -2.54
CA GLU A 243 -10.21 18.28 -3.08
C GLU A 243 -9.13 17.95 -4.11
N TRP A 244 -8.28 16.96 -3.80
CA TRP A 244 -7.26 16.47 -4.72
C TRP A 244 -7.88 15.93 -6.01
N HIS A 245 -8.98 15.18 -5.92
CA HIS A 245 -9.63 14.63 -7.11
C HIS A 245 -10.25 15.73 -7.99
N ARG A 246 -10.79 16.81 -7.39
CA ARG A 246 -11.33 17.96 -8.13
C ARG A 246 -10.24 18.81 -8.79
N HIS A 247 -9.10 18.95 -8.11
CA HIS A 247 -7.99 19.81 -8.50
C HIS A 247 -6.65 19.03 -8.47
N PRO A 248 -6.47 18.02 -9.36
CA PRO A 248 -5.28 17.17 -9.35
C PRO A 248 -3.97 17.94 -9.55
N GLU A 249 -4.03 19.11 -10.21
CA GLU A 249 -2.90 20.00 -10.45
C GLU A 249 -2.42 20.76 -9.19
N HIS A 250 -3.28 20.94 -8.19
CA HIS A 250 -2.97 21.73 -6.99
C HIS A 250 -2.37 20.90 -5.84
N ASN A 251 -2.25 19.58 -6.02
CA ASN A 251 -1.80 18.69 -4.96
C ASN A 251 -0.83 17.64 -5.51
N GLN A 252 0.39 17.68 -4.98
CA GLN A 252 1.54 16.85 -5.33
C GLN A 252 1.79 15.81 -4.23
N GLY A 253 0.76 15.40 -3.49
CA GLY A 253 0.86 14.47 -2.37
C GLY A 253 0.74 15.12 -1.00
N PHE A 254 1.22 14.44 0.02
CA PHE A 254 1.08 14.88 1.41
C PHE A 254 2.42 14.93 2.11
N ILE A 255 2.55 15.87 3.03
CA ILE A 255 3.56 15.84 4.09
C ILE A 255 2.87 15.50 5.41
N ILE A 256 3.42 14.51 6.10
CA ILE A 256 3.00 14.07 7.43
C ILE A 256 4.01 14.59 8.43
N THR A 257 3.50 15.30 9.43
CA THR A 257 4.26 15.97 10.50
C THR A 257 3.56 15.75 11.84
N GLY A 258 4.14 16.30 12.92
CA GLY A 258 3.63 16.13 14.28
C GLY A 258 4.59 15.29 15.13
N LEU A 259 4.25 15.14 16.41
CA LEU A 259 5.05 14.39 17.41
C LEU A 259 6.45 14.97 17.74
N GLU A 260 6.81 16.12 17.18
CA GLU A 260 8.17 16.69 17.23
C GLU A 260 8.64 17.08 18.65
N ASN A 261 7.73 17.15 19.62
CA ASN A 261 8.10 17.45 21.01
C ASN A 261 8.76 16.25 21.69
N ASN A 262 8.27 15.02 21.47
CA ASN A 262 8.69 13.84 22.24
C ASN A 262 8.12 12.50 21.74
N GLY A 263 7.89 12.33 20.44
CA GLY A 263 7.46 11.04 19.90
C GLY A 263 7.98 10.80 18.49
N LEU A 264 8.37 9.56 18.22
CA LEU A 264 8.74 9.11 16.89
C LEU A 264 7.79 8.00 16.45
N LEU A 265 7.33 8.11 15.21
CA LEU A 265 6.59 7.08 14.53
C LEU A 265 7.33 6.69 13.26
N GLY A 266 7.42 5.38 12.99
CA GLY A 266 7.95 4.84 11.75
C GLY A 266 6.94 3.92 11.09
N PHE A 267 6.80 4.05 9.77
CA PHE A 267 5.94 3.20 8.95
C PHE A 267 6.68 2.69 7.72
N ARG A 268 6.21 1.59 7.14
CA ARG A 268 6.86 0.98 5.96
C ARG A 268 6.80 1.89 4.74
N SER A 269 7.86 1.88 3.94
CA SER A 269 7.89 2.63 2.69
C SER A 269 7.23 1.87 1.53
N ARG A 270 7.03 2.54 0.40
CA ARG A 270 6.56 1.93 -0.85
C ARG A 270 7.51 0.86 -1.39
N ARG A 271 8.76 0.86 -0.94
CA ARG A 271 9.80 -0.11 -1.32
C ARG A 271 9.89 -1.29 -0.39
N TYR A 272 9.08 -1.32 0.67
CA TYR A 272 9.09 -2.45 1.58
C TYR A 272 8.79 -3.74 0.81
N PHE A 273 9.57 -4.79 1.09
CA PHE A 273 9.55 -6.03 0.30
C PHE A 273 8.20 -6.75 0.34
N GLU A 274 7.45 -6.58 1.42
CA GLU A 274 6.09 -7.12 1.58
C GLU A 274 5.07 -6.09 1.13
N GLU A 275 4.48 -6.31 -0.05
CA GLU A 275 3.60 -5.34 -0.73
C GLU A 275 2.41 -4.89 0.11
N SER A 276 1.84 -5.81 0.86
CA SER A 276 0.69 -5.60 1.72
C SER A 276 0.97 -4.76 2.98
N LYS A 277 2.26 -4.57 3.30
CA LYS A 277 2.70 -3.66 4.35
C LYS A 277 3.06 -2.28 3.81
N ARG A 278 3.00 -2.05 2.50
CA ARG A 278 3.26 -0.71 1.94
C ARG A 278 2.11 0.24 2.28
N PRO A 279 2.34 1.56 2.29
CA PRO A 279 1.27 2.53 2.43
C PRO A 279 0.23 2.36 1.32
N ILE A 280 -1.05 2.55 1.64
CA ILE A 280 -2.13 2.54 0.64
C ILE A 280 -3.12 3.67 0.91
N LEU A 281 -3.72 4.16 -0.16
CA LEU A 281 -4.90 5.02 -0.13
C LEU A 281 -6.10 4.19 -0.60
N LEU A 282 -7.02 3.91 0.32
CA LEU A 282 -8.26 3.20 0.06
C LEU A 282 -9.37 4.22 -0.21
N VAL A 283 -9.90 4.24 -1.43
CA VAL A 283 -10.93 5.19 -1.87
C VAL A 283 -12.23 4.45 -2.17
N GLU A 284 -13.30 4.84 -1.47
CA GLU A 284 -14.67 4.47 -1.80
C GLU A 284 -15.30 5.61 -2.61
N PHE A 285 -15.97 5.28 -3.71
CA PHE A 285 -16.58 6.27 -4.60
C PHE A 285 -17.82 5.73 -5.31
N THR A 286 -18.69 6.64 -5.75
CA THR A 286 -19.79 6.32 -6.68
C THR A 286 -19.50 6.91 -8.06
N LEU A 287 -20.07 6.36 -9.12
CA LEU A 287 -20.08 7.00 -10.44
C LEU A 287 -21.47 7.57 -10.65
N ASP A 288 -21.59 8.85 -10.96
CA ASP A 288 -22.91 9.42 -11.26
C ASP A 288 -23.51 8.70 -12.48
N GLY A 289 -24.71 8.15 -12.31
CA GLY A 289 -25.43 7.43 -13.36
C GLY A 289 -25.92 8.37 -14.45
N HIS A 290 -25.76 7.95 -15.71
CA HIS A 290 -26.59 8.43 -16.82
C HIS A 290 -27.79 7.51 -17.00
#